data_AF-A9B4P9-F1
#
_entry.id   AF-A9B4P9-F1
#
_cell.length_a   1.000
_cell.length_b   1.000
_cell.length_c   1.000
_cell.angle_alpha   90.00
_cell.angle_beta   90.00
_cell.angle_gamma   90.00
#
_symmetry.space_group_name_H-M   'P 1'
#
loop_
_entity.id
_entity.type
_entity.pdbx_description
1 polymer ?
#
loop_
_entity_poly.entity_id
_entity_poly.type
_entity_poly.pdbx_seq_one_letter_code
_entity_poly.pdbx_strand_id
1 'polypeptide(L)'
;MDATQAIILCAGLQKSYAYEDSKFMFDIAGRPAFSYTMESILEVFPESAVTIITSQRFQDFNAFINQAYPTATVAFDDNPGSGTALSLKKATPFKKLN
;
A
#
# COMPACT_ATOMS: atom_id res chain seq x y z
N MET A 1 1.46 23.13 10.57
CA MET A 1 2.21 21.87 10.40
C MET A 1 2.12 21.52 8.94
N ASP A 2 3.23 21.07 8.34
CA ASP A 2 3.21 20.63 6.95
C ASP A 2 2.32 19.38 6.81
N ALA A 3 1.61 19.27 5.69
CA ALA A 3 0.79 18.10 5.41
C ALA A 3 1.68 16.86 5.33
N THR A 4 1.44 15.87 6.19
CA THR A 4 2.18 14.60 6.16
C THR A 4 1.62 13.74 5.03
N GLN A 5 2.51 13.09 4.27
CA GLN A 5 2.14 12.12 3.25
C GLN A 5 2.73 10.78 3.59
N ALA A 6 1.91 9.73 3.57
CA ALA A 6 2.35 8.36 3.74
C ALA A 6 2.25 7.60 2.42
N ILE A 7 3.30 6.84 2.09
CA ILE A 7 3.33 5.98 0.91
C ILE A 7 3.59 4.55 1.37
N ILE A 8 2.67 3.63 1.07
CA ILE A 8 2.74 2.24 1.49
C ILE A 8 2.97 1.35 0.28
N LEU A 9 4.06 0.58 0.29
CA LEU A 9 4.50 -0.25 -0.85
C LEU A 9 4.01 -1.69 -0.70
N CYS A 10 2.97 -2.02 -1.46
CA CYS A 10 2.23 -3.28 -1.40
C CYS A 10 2.25 -4.10 -2.70
N ALA A 11 3.10 -3.77 -3.67
CA ALA A 11 3.17 -4.48 -4.96
C ALA A 11 4.05 -5.75 -4.96
N GLY A 12 4.76 -6.05 -3.87
CA GLY A 12 5.76 -7.11 -3.84
C GLY A 12 5.17 -8.53 -3.95
N LEU A 13 5.55 -9.26 -5.00
CA LEU A 13 5.23 -10.68 -5.16
C LEU A 13 5.97 -11.52 -4.11
N GLN A 14 5.31 -12.56 -3.58
CA GLN A 14 5.93 -13.51 -2.68
C GLN A 14 6.41 -14.72 -3.49
N LYS A 15 7.73 -14.96 -3.55
CA LYS A 15 8.29 -16.12 -4.26
C LYS A 15 8.30 -17.41 -3.42
N SER A 16 8.15 -17.27 -2.10
CA SER A 16 8.38 -18.35 -1.13
C SER A 16 7.10 -19.01 -0.62
N TYR A 17 5.93 -18.49 -0.97
CA TYR A 17 4.65 -19.06 -0.58
C TYR A 17 3.78 -19.23 -1.83
N ALA A 18 3.07 -20.36 -1.93
CA ALA A 18 2.19 -20.68 -3.05
C ALA A 18 0.84 -19.93 -2.98
N TYR A 19 0.84 -18.68 -2.53
CA TYR A 19 -0.37 -17.86 -2.50
C TYR A 19 -0.54 -17.14 -3.84
N GLU A 20 -1.71 -17.33 -4.45
CA GLU A 20 -2.18 -16.46 -5.54
C GLU A 20 -2.54 -15.06 -5.00
N ASP A 21 -2.81 -14.97 -3.70
CA ASP A 21 -3.18 -13.75 -2.99
C ASP A 21 -1.99 -12.89 -2.56
N SER A 22 -2.29 -11.60 -2.35
CA SER A 22 -1.37 -10.63 -1.78
C SER A 22 -0.93 -11.05 -0.38
N LYS A 23 0.40 -11.08 -0.13
CA LYS A 23 0.96 -11.31 1.23
C LYS A 23 0.47 -10.32 2.29
N PHE A 24 -0.08 -9.18 1.85
CA PHE A 24 -0.61 -8.14 2.72
C PHE A 24 -2.01 -8.50 3.26
N MET A 25 -2.65 -9.53 2.69
CA MET A 25 -3.88 -10.14 3.20
C MET A 25 -3.63 -11.27 4.19
N PHE A 26 -2.37 -11.59 4.49
CA PHE A 26 -2.05 -12.62 5.49
C PHE A 26 -2.71 -12.28 6.83
N ASP A 27 -3.42 -13.25 7.40
CA ASP A 27 -4.14 -13.07 8.66
C ASP A 27 -3.18 -13.04 9.85
N ILE A 28 -3.19 -11.92 10.58
CA ILE A 28 -2.54 -11.75 11.86
C ILE A 28 -3.62 -11.38 12.88
N ALA A 29 -3.92 -12.32 13.79
CA ALA A 29 -4.90 -12.16 14.86
C ALA A 29 -6.32 -11.78 14.37
N GLY A 30 -6.78 -12.40 13.29
CA GLY A 30 -8.11 -12.23 12.71
C GLY A 30 -8.23 -11.04 11.77
N ARG A 31 -7.12 -10.45 11.32
CA ARG A 31 -7.09 -9.22 10.51
C ARG A 31 -5.96 -9.27 9.48
N PRO A 32 -6.16 -8.70 8.27
CA PRO A 32 -5.08 -8.57 7.29
C PRO A 32 -3.86 -7.85 7.85
N ALA A 33 -2.65 -8.36 7.59
CA ALA A 33 -1.39 -7.76 8.02
C ALA A 33 -1.26 -6.27 7.62
N PHE A 34 -1.85 -5.89 6.48
CA PHE A 34 -1.90 -4.50 6.03
C PHE A 34 -2.56 -3.56 7.05
N SER A 35 -3.62 -4.00 7.74
CA SER A 35 -4.41 -3.14 8.62
C SER A 35 -3.57 -2.50 9.73
N TYR A 36 -2.65 -3.27 10.31
CA TYR A 36 -1.75 -2.76 11.35
C TYR A 36 -0.86 -1.62 10.85
N THR A 37 -0.40 -1.69 9.60
CA THR A 37 0.43 -0.62 9.01
C THR A 37 -0.38 0.65 8.82
N MET A 38 -1.58 0.53 8.25
CA MET A 38 -2.46 1.67 8.01
C MET A 38 -2.89 2.33 9.34
N GLU A 39 -3.29 1.54 10.32
CA GLU A 39 -3.73 2.04 11.63
C GLU A 39 -2.60 2.76 12.36
N SER A 40 -1.38 2.21 12.33
CA SER A 40 -0.23 2.88 12.95
C SER A 40 0.08 4.23 12.29
N ILE A 41 -0.04 4.32 10.96
CA ILE A 41 0.16 5.58 10.24
C ILE A 41 -0.89 6.60 10.64
N LEU A 42 -2.16 6.22 10.69
CA LEU A 42 -3.27 7.12 11.00
C LEU A 42 -3.33 7.48 12.49
N GLU A 43 -2.84 6.62 13.38
CA GLU A 43 -2.70 6.95 14.80
C GLU A 43 -1.67 8.05 15.03
N VAL A 44 -0.51 7.96 14.37
CA VAL A 44 0.58 8.93 14.52
C VAL A 44 0.36 10.19 13.69
N PHE A 45 -0.22 10.04 12.50
CA PHE A 45 -0.42 11.12 11.53
C PHE A 45 -1.85 11.08 10.95
N PRO A 46 -2.87 11.44 11.76
CA PRO A 46 -4.29 11.26 11.40
C PRO A 46 -4.72 12.03 10.15
N GLU A 47 -4.08 13.15 9.86
CA GLU A 47 -4.38 14.00 8.70
C GLU A 47 -3.53 13.64 7.47
N SER A 48 -2.88 12.47 7.44
CA SER A 48 -2.01 12.10 6.33
C SER A 48 -2.78 11.79 5.06
N ALA A 49 -2.30 12.33 3.94
CA ALA A 49 -2.65 11.80 2.63
C ALA A 49 -1.93 10.46 2.43
N VAL A 50 -2.68 9.37 2.29
CA VAL A 50 -2.10 8.03 2.12
C VAL A 50 -2.17 7.60 0.66
N THR A 51 -1.04 7.16 0.11
CA THR A 51 -0.95 6.49 -1.19
C THR A 51 -0.52 5.04 -1.00
N ILE A 52 -1.34 4.10 -1.46
CA ILE A 52 -1.05 2.66 -1.45
C ILE A 52 -0.62 2.26 -2.86
N ILE A 53 0.60 1.77 -3.01
CA ILE A 53 1.10 1.24 -4.28
C ILE A 53 0.92 -0.28 -4.27
N THR A 54 0.10 -0.83 -5.15
CA THR A 54 -0.25 -2.26 -5.21
C THR A 54 -0.08 -2.81 -6.62
N SER A 55 -0.28 -4.12 -6.82
CA SER A 55 -0.35 -4.72 -8.15
C SER A 55 -1.81 -4.88 -8.59
N GLN A 56 -2.09 -4.67 -9.88
CA GLN A 56 -3.40 -4.97 -10.47
C GLN A 56 -3.78 -6.46 -10.31
N ARG A 57 -2.78 -7.33 -10.13
CA ARG A 57 -2.96 -8.76 -9.94
C ARG A 57 -3.61 -9.13 -8.59
N PHE A 58 -3.55 -8.25 -7.60
CA PHE A 58 -4.05 -8.53 -6.25
C PHE A 58 -5.51 -8.08 -6.06
N GLN A 59 -6.43 -8.69 -6.80
CA GLN A 59 -7.83 -8.25 -6.87
C GLN A 59 -8.49 -8.16 -5.48
N ASP A 60 -8.36 -9.19 -4.66
CA ASP A 60 -8.97 -9.23 -3.32
C ASP A 60 -8.39 -8.19 -2.37
N PHE A 61 -7.06 -7.99 -2.42
CA PHE A 61 -6.41 -6.93 -1.65
C PHE A 61 -6.87 -5.55 -2.12
N ASN A 62 -7.00 -5.34 -3.43
CA ASN A 62 -7.46 -4.07 -3.99
C ASN A 62 -8.92 -3.78 -3.61
N ALA A 63 -9.78 -4.80 -3.60
CA ALA A 63 -11.15 -4.68 -3.11
C ALA A 63 -11.17 -4.33 -1.61
N PHE A 64 -10.37 -5.04 -0.80
CA PHE A 64 -10.25 -4.79 0.62
C PHE A 64 -9.80 -3.35 0.93
N ILE A 65 -8.72 -2.85 0.32
CA ILE A 65 -8.24 -1.48 0.62
C ILE A 65 -9.22 -0.41 0.18
N ASN A 66 -9.92 -0.59 -0.95
CA ASN A 66 -10.93 0.36 -1.41
C ASN A 66 -12.14 0.40 -0.47
N GLN A 67 -12.51 -0.73 0.12
CA GLN A 67 -13.62 -0.82 1.08
C GLN A 67 -13.22 -0.30 2.46
N ALA A 68 -12.09 -0.76 3.00
CA ALA A 68 -11.66 -0.47 4.36
C ALA A 68 -11.05 0.94 4.51
N TYR A 69 -10.43 1.47 3.45
CA TYR A 69 -9.69 2.73 3.46
C TYR A 69 -10.03 3.62 2.24
N PRO A 70 -11.30 4.05 2.09
CA PRO A 70 -11.79 4.72 0.89
C PRO A 70 -11.16 6.09 0.59
N THR A 71 -10.50 6.71 1.57
CA THR A 71 -9.79 7.98 1.40
C THR A 71 -8.35 7.82 0.91
N ALA A 72 -7.81 6.59 0.92
CA ALA A 72 -6.47 6.32 0.43
C ALA A 72 -6.43 6.34 -1.11
N THR A 73 -5.41 6.96 -1.68
CA THR A 73 -5.16 6.89 -3.12
C THR A 73 -4.50 5.56 -3.45
N VAL A 74 -5.06 4.79 -4.37
CA VAL A 74 -4.46 3.55 -4.86
C VAL A 74 -3.73 3.79 -6.17
N ALA A 75 -2.46 3.43 -6.23
CA ALA A 75 -1.63 3.45 -7.44
C ALA A 75 -1.18 2.03 -7.78
N PHE A 76 -1.03 1.74 -9.07
CA PHE A 76 -0.66 0.41 -9.53
C PHE A 76 0.79 0.35 -10.03
N ASP A 77 1.51 -0.69 -9.61
CA ASP A 77 2.78 -1.10 -10.17
C ASP A 77 2.55 -2.26 -11.15
N ASP A 78 2.79 -1.97 -12.42
CA ASP A 78 2.62 -2.90 -13.54
C ASP A 78 3.79 -3.89 -13.63
N ASN A 79 4.91 -3.63 -12.94
CA ASN A 79 6.10 -4.47 -12.92
C ASN A 79 6.44 -4.90 -11.47
N PRO A 80 5.54 -5.65 -10.80
CA PRO A 80 5.76 -6.06 -9.43
C PRO A 80 7.00 -6.95 -9.32
N GLY A 81 7.92 -6.60 -8.43
CA GLY A 81 9.24 -7.26 -8.30
C GLY A 81 10.39 -6.59 -9.05
N SER A 82 10.12 -5.50 -9.79
CA SER A 82 11.17 -4.68 -10.44
C SER A 82 11.98 -3.80 -9.46
N GLY A 83 11.54 -3.71 -8.21
CA GLY A 83 12.28 -3.09 -7.11
C GLY A 83 11.56 -1.88 -6.52
N THR A 84 11.78 -1.67 -5.22
CA THR A 84 11.11 -0.66 -4.38
C THR A 84 11.19 0.76 -4.96
N ALA A 85 12.34 1.15 -5.52
CA ALA A 85 12.53 2.48 -6.09
C ALA A 85 11.68 2.72 -7.35
N LEU A 86 11.41 1.67 -8.14
CA LEU A 86 10.53 1.78 -9.31
C LEU A 86 9.07 1.83 -8.88
N SER A 87 8.66 1.00 -7.91
CA SER A 87 7.32 1.07 -7.32
C SER A 87 7.04 2.46 -6.74
N LEU A 88 8.00 3.05 -6.02
CA LEU A 88 7.84 4.38 -5.40
C LEU A 88 7.54 5.48 -6.43
N LYS A 89 8.06 5.40 -7.65
CA LYS A 89 7.78 6.37 -8.73
C LYS A 89 6.31 6.39 -9.15
N LYS A 90 5.52 5.37 -8.79
CA LYS A 90 4.08 5.31 -9.06
C LYS A 90 3.27 6.21 -8.13
N ALA A 91 3.85 6.65 -7.01
CA ALA A 91 3.25 7.69 -6.18
C ALA A 91 3.45 9.05 -6.87
N THR A 92 2.38 9.64 -7.41
CA THR A 92 2.44 10.90 -8.15
C THR A 92 1.94 12.08 -7.31
N PRO A 93 2.57 13.27 -7.38
CA PRO A 93 3.99 13.51 -7.60
C PRO A 93 4.68 13.84 -6.27
N PHE A 94 5.83 13.21 -6.04
CA PHE A 94 6.87 13.82 -5.21
C PHE A 94 7.15 15.22 -5.76
N LYS A 95 6.54 16.25 -5.19
CA LYS A 95 6.98 17.62 -5.44
C LYS A 95 8.40 17.66 -4.89
N LYS A 96 9.41 17.87 -5.75
CA LYS A 96 10.76 18.20 -5.29
C LYS A 96 10.60 19.33 -4.27
N LEU A 97 10.98 19.07 -3.02
CA LEU A 97 11.22 20.13 -2.07
C LEU A 97 12.45 20.87 -2.63
N ASN A 98 12.20 22.08 -3.14
CA ASN A 98 13.26 23.00 -3.54
C ASN A 98 14.01 23.50 -2.31
#